data_AF-A0A829HBM9-F1
#
_entry.id   AF-A0A829HBM9-F1
#
_cell.length_a   1.000
_cell.length_b   1.000
_cell.length_c   1.000
_cell.angle_alpha   90.00
_cell.angle_beta   90.00
_cell.angle_gamma   90.00
#
_symmetry.space_group_name_H-M   'P 1'
#
loop_
_entity.id
_entity.type
_entity.pdbx_description
1 polymer ?
#
loop_
_entity_poly.entity_id
_entity_poly.type
_entity_poly.pdbx_seq_one_letter_code
_entity_poly.pdbx_strand_id
1 'polypeptide(L)' 'MKLAETQRKDLAKVVARRDKLRGKYNRSGLSNTDYSELLQLDKTIEQALKVGSNEKY' A
#
# COMPACT_ATOMS: atom_id res chain seq x y z
N MET A 1 -16.32 -11.37 0.64
CA MET A 1 -15.73 -12.29 -0.36
C MET A 1 -14.30 -12.71 0.01
N LYS A 2 -13.82 -13.87 -0.48
CA LYS A 2 -12.38 -14.21 -0.46
C LYS A 2 -11.69 -13.39 -1.55
N LEU A 3 -10.84 -12.42 -1.19
CA LEU A 3 -9.88 -11.81 -2.12
C LEU A 3 -9.14 -12.94 -2.85
N ALA A 4 -9.06 -12.89 -4.18
CA ALA A 4 -8.33 -13.88 -4.95
C ALA A 4 -6.89 -13.96 -4.42
N GLU A 5 -6.29 -15.15 -4.34
CA GLU A 5 -4.93 -15.32 -3.80
C GLU A 5 -3.89 -14.43 -4.50
N THR A 6 -4.11 -14.15 -5.79
CA THR A 6 -3.33 -13.21 -6.59
C THR A 6 -3.40 -11.79 -6.03
N GLN A 7 -4.60 -11.28 -5.74
CA GLN A 7 -4.81 -9.94 -5.15
C GLN A 7 -4.18 -9.83 -3.76
N ARG A 8 -4.17 -10.92 -2.98
CA ARG A 8 -3.51 -10.95 -1.67
C ARG A 8 -1.99 -10.94 -1.78
N LYS A 9 -1.41 -11.68 -2.72
CA LYS A 9 0.05 -11.64 -2.99
C LYS A 9 0.49 -10.28 -3.52
N ASP A 10 -0.33 -9.62 -4.33
CA ASP A 10 -0.04 -8.29 -4.84
C ASP A 10 -0.14 -7.23 -3.74
N LEU A 11 -1.14 -7.31 -2.86
CA LEU A 11 -1.26 -6.41 -1.71
C LEU A 11 -0.07 -6.56 -0.75
N ALA A 12 0.40 -7.78 -0.49
CA ALA A 12 1.57 -8.02 0.35
C ALA A 12 2.85 -7.35 -0.21
N LYS A 13 3.03 -7.38 -1.54
CA LYS A 13 4.15 -6.68 -2.20
C LYS A 13 4.03 -5.16 -2.08
N VAL A 14 2.82 -4.62 -2.27
CA VAL A 14 2.52 -3.18 -2.11
C VAL A 14 2.83 -2.72 -0.68
N VAL A 15 2.39 -3.47 0.33
CA VAL A 15 2.68 -3.18 1.75
C VAL A 15 4.18 -3.24 2.03
N ALA A 16 4.88 -4.28 1.58
CA ALA A 16 6.32 -4.40 1.80
C ALA A 16 7.12 -3.26 1.16
N ARG A 17 6.72 -2.83 -0.06
CA ARG A 17 7.34 -1.69 -0.74
C ARG A 17 7.10 -0.38 0.02
N ARG A 18 5.87 -0.17 0.47
CA ARG A 18 5.47 0.99 1.28
C ARG A 18 6.29 1.07 2.56
N ASP A 19 6.44 -0.03 3.29
CA ASP A 19 7.17 -0.05 4.56
C ASP A 19 8.67 0.22 4.36
N LYS A 20 9.25 -0.26 3.25
CA LYS A 20 10.64 0.07 2.88
C LYS A 20 10.82 1.57 2.63
N LEU A 21 9.91 2.18 1.87
CA LEU A 21 9.94 3.62 1.59
C LEU A 21 9.73 4.45 2.85
N ARG A 22 8.80 4.03 3.72
CA ARG A 22 8.54 4.69 5.01
C ARG A 22 9.76 4.61 5.94
N GLY A 23 10.44 3.46 5.97
CA GLY A 23 11.70 3.30 6.70
C GLY A 23 12.80 4.24 6.19
N LYS A 24 12.91 4.40 4.86
CA LYS A 24 13.87 5.33 4.23
C LYS A 24 13.51 6.80 4.54
N TYR A 25 12.23 7.16 4.45
CA TYR A 25 11.71 8.47 4.84
C TYR A 25 12.10 8.84 6.26
N ASN A 26 11.84 7.95 7.22
CA ASN A 26 12.12 8.19 8.64
C ASN A 26 13.62 8.27 8.96
N ARG A 27 14.47 7.60 8.16
CA ARG A 27 15.91 7.52 8.44
C ARG A 27 16.71 8.65 7.80
N SER A 28 16.37 9.02 6.57
CA SER A 28 17.23 9.86 5.73
C SER A 28 16.45 10.83 4.83
N GLY A 29 15.12 10.90 4.96
CA GLY A 29 14.26 11.57 3.99
C GLY A 29 14.09 10.77 2.70
N LEU A 30 13.16 11.20 1.85
CA LEU A 30 12.90 10.64 0.53
C LEU A 30 13.15 11.69 -0.55
N SER A 31 13.49 11.21 -1.74
CA SER A 31 13.38 12.04 -2.94
C SER A 31 11.91 12.36 -3.22
N ASN A 32 11.64 13.43 -3.97
CA ASN A 32 10.26 13.75 -4.37
C ASN A 32 9.57 12.58 -5.08
N THR A 33 10.30 11.85 -5.94
CA THR A 33 9.77 10.67 -6.64
C THR A 33 9.42 9.53 -5.69
N ASP A 34 10.33 9.19 -4.77
CA ASP A 34 10.10 8.12 -3.79
C ASP A 34 8.95 8.49 -2.82
N TYR A 35 8.80 9.79 -2.50
CA TYR A 35 7.71 10.30 -1.67
C TYR A 35 6.35 10.23 -2.39
N SER A 36 6.30 10.59 -3.68
CA SER A 36 5.09 10.40 -4.49
C SER A 36 4.70 8.93 -4.62
N GLU A 37 5.69 8.03 -4.76
CA GLU A 37 5.45 6.57 -4.75
C GLU A 37 4.85 6.14 -3.41
N LEU A 38 5.40 6.61 -2.29
CA LEU A 38 4.88 6.30 -0.95
C LEU A 38 3.40 6.69 -0.80
N LEU A 39 3.03 7.91 -1.23
CA LEU A 39 1.64 8.39 -1.17
C LEU A 39 0.68 7.55 -2.03
N GLN A 40 1.13 7.14 -3.22
CA GLN A 40 0.33 6.27 -4.10
C GLN A 40 0.10 4.91 -3.45
N LEU A 41 1.14 4.32 -2.85
CA LEU A 41 1.04 3.02 -2.18
C LEU A 41 0.10 3.08 -0.97
N ASP A 42 0.19 4.13 -0.14
CA ASP A 42 -0.74 4.32 0.98
C ASP A 42 -2.20 4.40 0.50
N LYS A 43 -2.46 5.15 -0.59
CA LYS A 43 -3.80 5.24 -1.19
C LYS A 43 -4.30 3.91 -1.75
N THR A 44 -3.44 3.12 -2.40
CA THR A 44 -3.80 1.79 -2.92
C THR A 44 -4.15 0.84 -1.77
N ILE A 45 -3.40 0.87 -0.67
CA ILE A 45 -3.69 0.06 0.52
C ILE A 45 -5.01 0.50 1.15
N GLU A 46 -5.24 1.80 1.34
CA GLU A 46 -6.50 2.32 1.87
C GLU A 46 -7.71 1.92 1.01
N GLN A 47 -7.58 2.01 -0.32
CA GLN A 47 -8.64 1.59 -1.24
C GLN A 47 -8.90 0.08 -1.14
N ALA A 48 -7.86 -0.75 -1.06
CA ALA A 48 -8.01 -2.19 -0.91
C ALA A 48 -8.71 -2.55 0.42
N LEU A 49 -8.37 -1.85 1.51
CA LEU A 49 -9.02 -2.02 2.81
C LEU A 49 -10.48 -1.52 2.82
N LYS A 50 -10.75 -0.39 2.15
CA LYS A 50 -12.10 0.19 2.04
C LYS A 50 -13.02 -0.68 1.18
N VAL A 51 -12.52 -1.25 0.09
CA VAL A 51 -13.29 -2.22 -0.73
C VAL A 51 -13.64 -3.45 0.10
N GLY A 52 -12.74 -3.94 0.96
CA GLY A 52 -13.02 -5.05 1.87
C GLY A 52 -14.05 -4.73 2.97
N SER A 53 -14.30 -3.45 3.26
CA SER A 53 -15.26 -3.01 4.30
C SER A 53 -16.60 -2.49 3.73
N ASN A 54 -16.65 -2.14 2.44
CA ASN A 54 -17.87 -1.70 1.76
C ASN A 54 -18.69 -2.86 1.15
N GLU A 55 -18.24 -4.10 1.31
CA GLU A 55 -18.95 -5.33 0.92
C GLU A 55 -19.98 -5.74 1.98
N LYS A 56 -20.79 -4.76 2.42
CA LYS A 56 -21.96 -4.95 3.29
C LYS A 56 -23.12 -4.08 2.78
N TYR A 57 -23.53 -4.28 1.54
CA TYR A 57 -24.89 -3.98 1.08
C TYR A 57 -25.28 -5.00 0.00
#